data_AF-A0AAU7HBN2-F1
#
_entry.id   AF-A0AAU7HBN2-F1
#
_cell.length_a   1.000
_cell.length_b   1.000
_cell.length_c   1.000
_cell.angle_alpha   90.00
_cell.angle_beta   90.00
_cell.angle_gamma   90.00
#
_symmetry.space_group_name_H-M   'P 1'
#
loop_
_entity.id
_entity.type
_entity.pdbx_description
1 polymer ?
#
loop_
_entity_poly.entity_id
_entity_poly.type
_entity_poly.pdbx_seq_one_letter_code
_entity_poly.pdbx_strand_id
1 'polypeptide(L)'
;MKNFKIEYVDGALTVLETDGQSRMNEAVHGIHFEHVQGGRPLLKLTIAHDIAPAPASSSALDQEPLEGELVTEQQTKAPVGRRSRHRRGGKQ
;
A
#
# COMPACT_ATOMS: atom_id res chain seq x y z
N MET A 1 20.32 4.78 -12.88
CA MET A 1 20.74 3.48 -13.42
C MET A 1 21.71 3.73 -14.56
N LYS A 2 22.91 3.17 -14.45
CA LYS A 2 23.94 3.20 -15.50
C LYS A 2 23.71 2.07 -16.51
N ASN A 3 23.13 0.96 -16.06
CA ASN A 3 22.87 -0.22 -16.87
C ASN A 3 21.74 -1.05 -16.24
N PHE A 4 20.97 -1.73 -17.08
CA PHE A 4 20.02 -2.77 -16.66
C PHE A 4 19.95 -3.84 -17.76
N LYS A 5 19.59 -5.07 -17.39
CA LYS A 5 19.35 -6.19 -18.31
C LYS A 5 18.05 -6.89 -17.93
N ILE A 6 17.24 -7.20 -18.94
CA ILE A 6 15.99 -7.96 -18.79
C ILE A 6 16.00 -9.03 -19.88
N GLU A 7 15.81 -10.29 -19.51
CA GLU A 7 15.78 -11.42 -20.44
C GLU A 7 14.59 -12.31 -20.14
N TYR A 8 13.84 -12.65 -21.20
CA TYR A 8 12.78 -13.64 -21.16
C TYR A 8 13.16 -14.79 -22.09
N VAL A 9 13.06 -16.03 -21.61
CA VAL A 9 13.24 -17.25 -22.40
C VAL A 9 11.97 -18.07 -22.21
N ASP A 10 11.34 -18.46 -23.32
CA ASP A 10 10.08 -19.22 -23.32
C ASP A 10 8.96 -18.60 -22.47
N GLY A 11 8.91 -17.26 -22.43
CA GLY A 11 7.93 -16.51 -21.63
C GLY A 11 8.24 -16.41 -20.13
N ALA A 12 9.34 -17.02 -19.66
CA ALA A 12 9.80 -16.92 -18.29
C ALA A 12 10.89 -15.84 -18.16
N LEU A 13 10.80 -15.00 -17.12
CA LEU A 13 11.86 -14.06 -16.77
C LEU A 13 13.07 -14.84 -16.26
N THR A 14 14.20 -14.79 -16.98
CA THR A 14 15.42 -15.51 -16.62
C THR A 14 16.51 -14.60 -16.08
N VAL A 15 16.53 -13.34 -16.50
CA VAL A 15 17.49 -12.34 -16.04
C VAL A 15 16.78 -11.03 -15.76
N LEU A 16 17.02 -10.49 -14.57
CA LEU A 16 16.67 -9.13 -14.19
C LEU A 16 17.83 -8.54 -13.40
N GLU A 17 18.52 -7.55 -13.99
CA GLU A 17 19.68 -6.91 -13.40
C GLU A 17 19.56 -5.39 -13.46
N THR A 18 19.97 -4.71 -12.40
CA THR A 18 20.13 -3.25 -12.37
C THR A 18 21.48 -2.91 -11.78
N ASP A 19 22.24 -2.05 -12.46
CA ASP A 19 23.56 -1.60 -12.02
C ASP A 19 24.53 -2.77 -11.72
N GLY A 20 24.39 -3.88 -12.48
CA GLY A 20 25.19 -5.10 -12.32
C GLY A 20 24.72 -6.04 -11.19
N GLN A 21 23.66 -5.68 -10.47
CA GLN A 21 23.10 -6.49 -9.39
C GLN A 21 21.90 -7.29 -9.90
N SER A 22 21.90 -8.61 -9.67
CA SER A 22 20.73 -9.46 -9.93
C SER A 22 19.60 -9.15 -8.96
N ARG A 23 18.38 -9.07 -9.50
CA ARG A 23 17.12 -8.83 -8.79
C ARG A 23 16.22 -10.07 -8.79
N MET A 24 16.70 -11.20 -9.29
CA MET A 24 15.91 -12.43 -9.40
C MET A 24 15.50 -13.02 -8.05
N ASN A 25 16.21 -12.66 -6.97
CA ASN A 25 15.89 -13.09 -5.60
C ASN A 25 14.91 -12.14 -4.89
N GLU A 26 14.50 -11.05 -5.53
CA GLU A 26 13.54 -10.11 -4.97
C GLU A 26 12.13 -10.50 -5.39
N ALA A 27 11.15 -10.19 -4.55
CA ALA A 27 9.74 -10.42 -4.86
C ALA A 27 9.23 -9.36 -5.86
N VAL A 28 9.70 -9.45 -7.12
CA VAL A 28 9.33 -8.53 -8.20
C VAL A 28 7.93 -8.90 -8.72
N HIS A 29 6.99 -7.97 -8.57
CA HIS A 29 5.59 -8.12 -8.98
C HIS A 29 5.28 -7.37 -10.28
N GLY A 30 6.11 -6.38 -10.62
CA GLY A 30 5.88 -5.55 -11.79
C GLY A 30 7.18 -5.04 -12.38
N ILE A 31 7.26 -5.09 -13.71
CA ILE A 31 8.36 -4.54 -14.50
C ILE A 31 7.74 -3.60 -15.53
N HIS A 32 8.06 -2.32 -15.43
CA HIS A 32 7.65 -1.31 -16.41
C HIS A 32 8.88 -0.68 -17.03
N PHE A 33 8.98 -0.80 -18.35
CA PHE A 33 10.08 -0.28 -19.14
C PHE A 33 9.57 0.67 -20.21
N GLU A 34 10.18 1.86 -20.28
CA GLU A 34 9.89 2.86 -21.30
C GLU A 34 11.21 3.31 -21.93
N HIS A 35 11.23 3.35 -23.26
CA HIS A 35 12.35 3.87 -24.03
C HIS A 35 11.85 4.56 -25.29
N VAL A 36 12.28 5.81 -25.45
CA VAL A 36 12.05 6.62 -26.66
C VAL A 36 13.40 6.89 -27.31
N GLN A 37 13.47 6.80 -28.63
CA GLN A 37 14.70 7.08 -29.37
C GLN A 37 15.27 8.46 -29.01
N GLY A 38 16.55 8.51 -28.62
CA GLY A 38 17.23 9.73 -28.18
C GLY A 38 16.93 10.15 -26.73
N GLY A 39 16.00 9.47 -26.05
CA GLY A 39 15.71 9.66 -24.63
C GLY A 39 16.53 8.74 -23.73
N ARG A 40 16.49 9.01 -22.42
CA ARG A 40 17.05 8.09 -21.43
C ARG A 40 16.04 6.98 -21.14
N PRO A 41 16.43 5.70 -21.15
CA PRO A 41 15.54 4.61 -20.77
C PRO A 41 15.10 4.75 -19.31
N LEU A 42 13.85 4.40 -19.05
CA LEU A 42 13.25 4.36 -17.73
C LEU A 42 12.85 2.94 -17.38
N LEU A 43 13.34 2.45 -16.25
CA LEU A 43 12.94 1.16 -15.68
C LEU A 43 12.34 1.41 -14.30
N LYS A 44 11.12 0.92 -14.08
CA LYS A 44 10.44 0.90 -12.78
C LYS A 44 10.18 -0.55 -12.39
N LEU A 45 10.65 -0.92 -11.21
CA LEU A 45 10.40 -2.23 -10.61
C LEU A 45 9.44 -2.05 -9.42
N THR A 46 8.40 -2.88 -9.38
CA THR A 46 7.51 -2.99 -8.22
C THR A 46 7.92 -4.23 -7.45
N ILE A 47 8.56 -4.04 -6.30
CA ILE A 47 9.02 -5.11 -5.43
C ILE A 47 8.09 -5.12 -4.22
N ALA A 48 7.43 -6.24 -3.95
CA ALA A 48 6.76 -6.39 -2.66
C ALA A 48 7.83 -6.59 -1.59
N HIS A 49 7.70 -5.88 -0.49
CA HIS A 49 8.43 -6.23 0.72
C HIS A 49 7.43 -7.02 1.55
N ASP A 50 7.86 -8.19 2.04
CA ASP A 50 7.10 -8.90 3.04
C ASP A 50 6.72 -7.89 4.13
N ILE A 51 5.43 -7.64 4.25
CA ILE A 51 4.92 -7.00 5.44
C ILE A 51 5.13 -8.08 6.49
N ALA A 52 6.15 -7.90 7.34
CA ALA A 52 6.31 -8.74 8.51
C ALA A 52 4.93 -8.82 9.17
N PRO A 53 4.39 -10.02 9.47
CA PRO A 53 3.14 -10.11 10.19
C PRO A 53 3.28 -9.23 11.42
N ALA A 54 2.34 -8.29 11.61
CA ALA A 54 2.35 -7.41 12.78
C ALA A 54 2.63 -8.27 14.02
N PRO A 55 3.58 -7.89 14.89
CA PRO A 55 3.89 -8.70 16.05
C PRO A 55 2.57 -8.94 16.77
N ALA A 56 2.20 -10.21 16.93
CA ALA A 56 1.07 -10.57 17.75
C ALA A 56 1.30 -9.85 19.07
N SER A 57 0.44 -8.87 19.39
CA SER A 57 0.45 -8.23 20.68
C SER A 57 0.33 -9.37 21.68
N SER A 58 1.43 -9.69 22.35
CA SER A 58 1.44 -10.57 23.50
C SER A 58 0.47 -9.94 24.48
N SER A 59 -0.74 -10.50 24.55
CA SER A 59 -1.72 -10.14 25.57
C SER A 59 -1.05 -10.43 26.90
N ALA A 60 -0.63 -9.36 27.55
CA ALA A 60 -0.14 -9.37 28.91
C ALA A 60 -1.17 -10.08 29.79
N LEU A 61 -0.67 -11.09 30.50
CA LEU A 61 -0.97 -11.40 31.89
C LEU A 61 -2.42 -11.28 32.36
N ASP A 62 -2.98 -12.45 32.72
CA ASP A 62 -3.93 -12.69 33.80
C ASP A 62 -4.50 -11.44 34.50
N GLN A 63 -5.77 -11.14 34.22
CA GLN A 63 -6.67 -10.57 35.22
C GLN A 63 -8.04 -11.24 35.12
N GLU A 64 -8.47 -11.73 36.30
CA GLU A 64 -9.71 -12.44 36.59
C GLU A 64 -11.01 -11.79 36.06
N PRO A 65 -12.08 -12.59 35.85
CA PRO A 65 -13.38 -12.08 35.45
C PRO A 65 -14.13 -11.54 36.67
N LEU A 66 -14.26 -10.22 36.80
CA LEU A 66 -15.21 -9.64 37.75
C LEU A 66 -16.54 -9.38 37.03
N GLU A 67 -17.51 -10.28 37.26
CA GLU A 67 -18.92 -10.04 36.98
C GLU A 67 -19.42 -8.85 37.81
N GLY A 68 -20.14 -7.91 37.19
CA GLY A 68 -20.72 -6.79 37.94
C GLY A 68 -21.35 -5.68 37.09
N GLU A 69 -22.63 -5.89 36.77
CA GLU A 69 -23.71 -4.89 36.71
C GLU A 69 -23.77 -3.87 35.56
N LEU A 70 -24.81 -4.04 34.73
CA LEU A 70 -25.33 -3.09 33.75
C LEU A 70 -25.82 -1.82 34.44
N VAL A 71 -25.27 -0.65 34.06
CA VAL A 71 -25.98 0.62 34.22
C VAL A 71 -25.97 1.40 32.91
N THR A 72 -27.16 1.57 32.39
CA THR A 72 -27.52 2.32 31.18
C THR A 72 -27.73 3.80 31.52
N GLU A 73 -27.61 4.66 30.50
CA GLU A 73 -28.03 6.07 30.42
C GLU A 73 -27.05 7.11 31.04
N GLN A 74 -26.81 8.31 30.50
CA GLN A 74 -27.53 9.13 29.53
C GLN A 74 -26.62 10.29 29.01
N GLN A 75 -26.80 10.66 27.73
CA GLN A 75 -26.79 12.04 27.17
C GLN A 75 -25.62 13.01 27.51
N THR A 76 -24.78 13.43 26.57
CA THR A 76 -24.94 14.55 25.59
C THR A 76 -23.51 14.88 25.13
N LYS A 77 -23.12 15.41 23.96
CA LYS A 77 -23.71 16.20 22.87
C LYS A 77 -22.74 16.04 21.69
N ALA A 78 -23.22 15.67 20.52
CA ALA A 78 -22.46 15.81 19.28
C ALA A 78 -22.52 17.26 18.76
N PRO A 79 -21.51 17.73 18.00
CA PRO A 79 -21.74 18.67 16.92
C PRO A 79 -21.53 17.99 15.58
N VAL A 80 -22.66 17.71 14.92
CA VAL A 80 -22.75 17.32 13.51
C VAL A 80 -22.42 18.53 12.65
N GLY A 81 -21.22 18.56 12.09
CA GLY A 81 -20.84 19.53 11.06
C GLY A 81 -21.36 19.11 9.69
N ARG A 82 -22.49 19.66 9.25
CA ARG A 82 -22.89 19.69 7.83
C ARG A 82 -24.00 20.71 7.57
N ARG A 83 -23.74 21.66 6.67
CA ARG A 83 -24.71 22.20 5.67
C ARG A 83 -24.01 23.17 4.72
N SER A 84 -23.54 22.66 3.57
CA SER A 84 -23.32 23.49 2.38
C SER A 84 -24.62 23.54 1.59
N ARG A 85 -25.18 24.74 1.42
CA ARG A 85 -26.37 25.03 0.60
C ARG A 85 -25.99 26.16 -0.36
N HIS A 86 -25.52 25.80 -1.55
CA HIS A 86 -25.62 26.68 -2.71
C HIS A 86 -26.79 26.20 -3.57
N ARG A 87 -27.95 26.83 -3.36
CA ARG A 87 -29.08 26.76 -4.28
C ARG A 87 -28.72 27.60 -5.51
N ARG A 88 -28.75 26.97 -6.68
CA ARG A 88 -28.74 27.65 -7.98
C ARG A 88 -29.97 28.55 -8.07
N GLY A 89 -29.74 29.86 -8.23
CA GLY A 89 -30.74 30.81 -8.70
C GLY A 89 -30.78 30.83 -10.22
N GLY A 90 -31.95 31.13 -10.78
CA GLY A 90 -32.13 31.38 -12.22
C GLY A 90 -33.45 30.82 -12.76
N LYS A 91 -34.56 31.48 -12.43
CA LYS A 91 -35.84 31.36 -13.15
C LYS A 91 -35.85 32.35 -14.31
N GLN A 92 -36.44 31.88 -15.42
CA GLN A 92 -37.22 32.58 -16.47
C GLN A 92 -36.55 33.69 -17.28
#